data_AF-A0A8X6QBT4-F1
#
_entry.id   AF-A0A8X6QBT4-F1
#
_cell.length_a   1.000
_cell.length_b   1.000
_cell.length_c   1.000
_cell.angle_alpha   90.00
_cell.angle_beta   90.00
_cell.angle_gamma   90.00
#
_symmetry.space_group_name_H-M   'P 1'
#
loop_
_entity.id
_entity.type
_entity.pdbx_description
1 polymer ?
#
loop_
_entity_poly.entity_id
_entity_poly.type
_entity_poly.pdbx_seq_one_letter_code
_entity_poly.pdbx_strand_id
1 'polypeptide(L)' 'CDCGSHSTGCSFGSSRKHCKCETGYKVKNGICTDCDCGSHSIRCSFGSSRKYCSCETGYYDKNGTCTGNKYMQKQFFIRQ' A
#
# COMPACT_ATOMS: atom_id res chain seq x y z
N CYS A 1 -4.80 19.67 14.36
CA CYS A 1 -3.85 18.75 13.70
C CYS A 1 -4.17 18.75 12.23
N ASP A 2 -3.19 18.93 11.36
CA ASP A 2 -3.39 18.79 9.92
C ASP A 2 -2.83 17.46 9.44
N CYS A 3 -3.68 16.57 8.93
CA CYS A 3 -3.31 15.27 8.37
C CYS A 3 -3.65 15.18 6.87
N GLY A 4 -4.04 16.30 6.24
CA GLY A 4 -4.60 16.34 4.90
C GLY A 4 -5.97 15.65 4.80
N SER A 5 -6.46 15.56 3.55
CA SER A 5 -7.68 14.82 3.21
C SER A 5 -7.55 13.32 3.48
N HIS A 6 -8.67 12.61 3.61
CA HIS A 6 -8.72 11.16 3.91
C HIS A 6 -8.15 10.78 5.29
N SER A 7 -8.04 11.75 6.19
CA SER A 7 -7.78 11.52 7.60
C SER A 7 -9.09 11.23 8.33
N THR A 8 -9.21 10.05 8.92
CA THR A 8 -10.33 9.68 9.81
C THR A 8 -10.10 10.10 11.27
N GLY A 9 -8.88 10.54 11.59
CA GLY A 9 -8.58 11.05 12.92
C GLY A 9 -7.13 11.52 13.04
N CYS A 10 -6.88 12.35 14.06
CA CYS A 10 -5.54 12.71 14.43
C CYS A 10 -5.39 12.79 15.95
N SER A 11 -4.25 12.33 16.44
CA SER A 11 -3.81 12.54 17.81
C SER A 11 -2.38 13.10 17.85
N PHE A 12 -2.04 13.79 18.93
CA PHE A 12 -0.67 14.19 19.21
C PHE A 12 -0.11 13.26 20.29
N GLY A 13 0.94 12.52 19.95
CA GLY A 13 1.80 11.86 20.93
C GLY A 13 2.83 12.84 21.50
N SER A 14 3.77 12.35 22.31
CA SER A 14 4.69 13.17 23.12
C SER A 14 5.46 14.26 22.36
N SER A 15 5.65 14.15 21.04
CA SER A 15 6.12 15.26 20.17
C SER A 15 5.83 15.06 18.67
N ARG A 16 4.94 14.11 18.31
CA ARG A 16 4.64 13.79 16.90
C ARG A 16 3.14 13.68 16.71
N LYS A 17 2.63 14.18 15.58
CA LYS A 17 1.25 13.90 15.18
C LYS A 17 1.15 12.48 14.64
N HIS A 18 0.08 11.80 15.02
CA HIS A 18 -0.31 10.49 14.53
C HIS A 18 -1.61 10.68 13.74
N CYS A 19 -1.54 10.45 12.43
CA CYS A 19 -2.70 10.51 11.56
C CYS A 19 -3.29 9.10 11.38
N LYS A 20 -4.60 8.98 11.54
CA LYS A 20 -5.35 7.80 11.16
C LYS A 20 -5.97 8.07 9.79
N CYS A 21 -5.60 7.29 8.79
CA CYS A 21 -6.07 7.46 7.42
C CYS A 21 -7.23 6.50 7.10
N GLU A 22 -8.02 6.85 6.10
CA GLU A 22 -9.02 5.96 5.49
C GLU A 22 -8.36 4.70 4.91
N THR A 23 -9.16 3.65 4.70
CA THR A 23 -8.71 2.46 3.98
C THR A 23 -8.18 2.83 2.60
N GLY A 24 -7.02 2.30 2.22
CA GLY A 24 -6.33 2.67 0.98
C GLY A 24 -5.39 3.88 1.13
N TYR A 25 -5.40 4.59 2.26
CA TYR A 25 -4.51 5.71 2.51
C TYR A 25 -3.48 5.38 3.60
N LYS A 26 -2.28 5.95 3.48
CA LYS A 26 -1.22 5.84 4.50
C LYS A 26 -0.53 7.17 4.74
N VAL A 27 0.04 7.31 5.93
CA VAL A 27 0.79 8.50 6.30
C VAL A 27 2.10 8.55 5.52
N LYS A 28 2.27 9.60 4.71
CA LYS A 28 3.52 9.98 4.05
C LYS A 28 3.78 11.46 4.32
N ASN A 29 4.98 11.79 4.79
CA ASN A 29 5.35 13.18 5.15
C ASN A 29 4.35 13.86 6.11
N GLY A 30 3.74 13.07 7.00
CA GLY A 30 2.78 13.58 7.99
C GLY A 30 1.37 13.86 7.46
N ILE A 31 1.03 13.45 6.25
CA ILE A 31 -0.34 13.54 5.70
C ILE A 31 -0.80 12.20 5.15
N CYS A 32 -2.11 11.98 5.10
CA CYS A 32 -2.69 10.81 4.45
C CYS A 32 -2.54 10.94 2.93
N THR A 33 -1.83 10.00 2.33
CA THR A 33 -1.56 9.93 0.89
C THR A 33 -2.09 8.61 0.35
N ASP A 34 -2.60 8.64 -0.88
CA ASP A 34 -3.06 7.44 -1.58
C ASP A 34 -1.99 6.34 -1.56
N CYS A 35 -2.40 5.18 -1.08
CA CYS A 35 -1.63 3.95 -1.02
C CYS A 35 -2.50 2.77 -1.50
N ASP A 36 -3.45 3.04 -2.42
CA ASP A 36 -4.23 1.98 -3.01
C ASP A 36 -3.38 1.19 -4.01
N CYS A 37 -3.20 -0.09 -3.74
CA CYS A 37 -2.41 -1.02 -4.54
C CYS A 37 -3.29 -1.88 -5.45
N GLY A 38 -4.60 -1.61 -5.49
CA GLY A 38 -5.58 -2.41 -6.21
C GLY A 38 -5.86 -3.76 -5.55
N SER A 39 -6.61 -4.60 -6.26
CA SER A 39 -6.95 -5.96 -5.85
C SER A 39 -5.70 -6.83 -5.67
N HIS A 40 -5.80 -7.85 -4.81
CA HIS A 40 -4.69 -8.76 -4.48
C HIS A 40 -3.50 -8.07 -3.82
N SER A 41 -3.71 -6.88 -3.25
CA SER A 41 -2.73 -6.22 -2.39
C SER A 41 -2.92 -6.64 -0.94
N ILE A 42 -1.82 -7.06 -0.31
CA ILE A 42 -1.76 -7.43 1.11
C ILE A 42 -1.40 -6.20 1.94
N ARG A 43 -0.43 -5.41 1.46
CA ARG A 43 0.07 -4.21 2.13
C ARG A 43 0.56 -3.17 1.12
N CYS A 44 0.43 -1.91 1.49
CA CYS A 44 1.09 -0.79 0.82
C CYS A 44 2.10 -0.11 1.75
N SER A 45 3.21 0.36 1.20
CA SER A 45 4.22 1.18 1.87
C SER A 45 4.75 2.25 0.92
N PHE A 46 5.37 3.30 1.46
CA PHE A 46 6.06 4.31 0.66
C PHE A 46 7.55 4.13 0.79
N GLY A 47 8.24 4.01 -0.34
CA GLY A 47 9.69 4.20 -0.40
C GLY A 47 10.06 5.63 -0.77
N SER A 48 11.35 5.84 -1.03
CA SER A 48 11.91 7.18 -1.29
C SER A 48 11.28 7.89 -2.50
N SER A 49 10.93 7.16 -3.55
CA SER A 49 10.44 7.74 -4.82
C SER A 49 9.05 7.26 -5.24
N ARG A 50 8.58 6.11 -4.75
CA ARG A 50 7.29 5.52 -5.15
C ARG A 50 6.62 4.75 -4.02
N LYS A 51 5.33 4.43 -4.19
CA LYS A 51 4.65 3.42 -3.35
C LYS A 51 5.08 2.01 -3.76
N TYR A 52 5.15 1.11 -2.79
CA TYR A 52 5.46 -0.30 -2.93
C TYR A 52 4.27 -1.11 -2.44
N CYS A 53 3.91 -2.12 -3.22
CA CYS A 53 2.79 -2.99 -2.94
C CYS A 53 3.29 -4.40 -2.65
N SER A 54 2.96 -4.93 -1.47
CA SER A 54 3.07 -6.37 -1.22
C SER A 54 1.83 -7.02 -1.79
N CYS A 55 2.00 -7.91 -2.76
CA CYS A 55 0.91 -8.57 -3.46
C CYS A 55 0.75 -10.02 -3.02
N GLU A 56 -0.43 -10.58 -3.20
CA GLU A 56 -0.71 -12.01 -3.00
C GLU A 56 0.12 -12.88 -3.93
N THR A 57 0.31 -14.15 -3.55
CA THR A 57 1.02 -15.14 -4.37
C THR A 57 0.45 -15.19 -5.79
N GLY A 58 1.32 -15.07 -6.80
CA GLY A 58 0.93 -15.01 -8.22
C GLY A 58 0.71 -13.60 -8.77
N TYR A 59 0.75 -12.58 -7.92
CA TYR A 59 0.70 -11.15 -8.27
C TYR A 59 2.04 -10.48 -7.94
N TYR A 60 2.35 -9.39 -8.65
CA TYR A 60 3.55 -8.60 -8.42
C TYR A 60 3.27 -7.10 -8.54
N ASP A 61 4.06 -6.29 -7.84
CA ASP A 61 3.98 -4.82 -7.92
C ASP A 61 4.49 -4.32 -9.26
N LYS A 62 3.58 -3.81 -10.09
CA LYS A 62 3.88 -3.09 -11.32
C LYS A 62 3.49 -1.63 -11.14
N ASN A 63 4.48 -0.79 -10.83
CA ASN A 63 4.34 0.66 -10.68
C ASN A 63 3.33 1.11 -9.61
N GLY A 64 3.26 0.42 -8.48
CA GLY A 64 2.37 0.76 -7.38
C GLY A 64 0.99 0.13 -7.50
N THR A 65 0.86 -0.95 -8.27
CA THR A 65 -0.39 -1.72 -8.39
C THR A 65 -0.05 -3.20 -8.52
N CYS A 66 -0.79 -4.03 -7.80
CA CYS A 66 -0.65 -5.48 -7.91
C CYS A 66 -1.27 -5.97 -9.22
N THR A 67 -0.43 -6.52 -10.09
CA THR A 67 -0.86 -7.14 -11.35
C THR A 67 -0.49 -8.62 -11.34
N GLY A 68 -1.45 -9.45 -11.73
CA GLY A 68 -1.22 -10.87 -11.94
C GLY A 68 -0.62 -11.08 -13.32
N ASN A 69 0.33 -12.01 -13.44
CA ASN A 69 0.64 -12.54 -14.76
C ASN A 69 -0.24 -13.76 -14.98
N LYS A 70 -1.11 -13.71 -16.01
CA LYS A 70 -1.89 -14.88 -16.50
C LYS A 70 -1.02 -16.12 -16.79
N TYR A 71 0.30 -15.94 -16.91
CA TYR A 71 1.28 -17.01 -17.16
C TYR A 71 1.97 -17.58 -15.91
N MET A 72 1.91 -16.93 -14.74
CA MET A 72 2.50 -17.46 -13.50
C MET A 72 1.61 -18.53 -12.83
N GLN A 73 0.34 -18.65 -13.21
CA GLN A 73 -0.52 -19.78 -12.80
C GLN A 73 -0.13 -21.10 -13.49
N LYS A 74 0.65 -21.06 -14.59
CA LYS A 74 1.06 -22.29 -15.31
C LYS A 74 2.36 -22.91 -14.81
N GLN A 75 3.12 -22.27 -13.93
CA GLN A 75 4.45 -22.75 -13.54
C GLN A 75 4.50 -23.50 -12.20
N PHE A 76 3.39 -23.60 -11.47
CA PHE A 76 3.27 -24.44 -10.26
C PHE A 76 2.83 -25.89 -10.53
N PHE A 77 2.63 -26.28 -11.81
CA PHE A 77 2.26 -27.67 -12.20
C PHE A 77 3.37 -28.42 -12.96
N ILE A 78 4.62 -27.97 -12.91
CA ILE A 78 5.73 -28.74 -13.48
C ILE A 78 6.93 -28.72 -12.53
N ARG A 79 6.77 -29.40 -11.39
CA ARG A 79 7.89 -30.10 -10.76
C ARG A 79 7.43 -31.53 -10.53
N GLN A 80 8.00 -32.40 -11.36
CA GLN A 80 7.94 -33.86 -11.27
C GLN A 80 8.34 -34.33 -9.88
#